data_AF-A0A7J4LW61-F1
#
_entry.id   AF-A0A7J4LW61-F1
#
_cell.length_a   1.000
_cell.length_b   1.000
_cell.length_c   1.000
_cell.angle_alpha   90.00
_cell.angle_beta   90.00
_cell.angle_gamma   90.00
#
_symmetry.space_group_name_H-M   'P 1'
#
loop_
_entity.id
_entity.type
_entity.pdbx_description
1 polymer ?
#
loop_
_entity_poly.entity_id
_entity_poly.type
_entity_poly.pdbx_seq_one_letter_code
_entity_poly.pdbx_strand_id
1 'polypeptide(L)' 'MASQTNVALTYDANGNLLTNGDKRYVYDGFNRLAEVFINNSIKEKYWYDPDGQRLKK' A
#
# COMPACT_ATOMS: atom_id res chain seq x y z
N MET A 1 10.35 -6.64 26.33
CA MET A 1 10.92 -7.29 25.14
C MET A 1 10.06 -6.85 23.96
N ALA A 2 10.64 -6.22 22.93
CA ALA A 2 9.85 -5.85 21.75
C ALA A 2 9.50 -7.15 21.02
N SER A 3 8.25 -7.60 21.15
CA SER A 3 7.74 -8.73 20.38
C SER A 3 7.80 -8.33 18.91
N GLN A 4 8.80 -8.82 18.20
CA GLN A 4 8.85 -8.74 16.75
C GLN A 4 7.79 -9.71 16.26
N THR A 5 6.53 -9.26 16.23
CA THR A 5 5.44 -9.98 15.60
C THR A 5 5.89 -10.25 14.18
N ASN A 6 6.03 -11.53 13.83
CA ASN A 6 6.42 -11.93 12.50
C ASN A 6 5.22 -11.65 11.58
N VAL A 7 5.14 -10.42 11.11
CA VAL A 7 4.04 -9.93 10.31
C VAL A 7 4.19 -10.51 8.91
N ALA A 8 3.22 -11.33 8.50
CA ALA A 8 3.21 -11.91 7.16
C ALA A 8 3.10 -10.80 6.11
N LEU A 9 4.16 -10.68 5.30
CA LEU A 9 4.16 -9.84 4.11
C LEU A 9 3.53 -10.63 2.97
N THR A 10 2.53 -10.07 2.31
CA THR A 10 1.93 -10.68 1.11
C THR A 10 2.16 -9.77 -0.08
N TYR A 11 2.23 -10.37 -1.27
CA TYR A 11 2.54 -9.67 -2.51
C TYR A 11 1.55 -10.07 -3.59
N ASP A 12 1.27 -9.16 -4.53
CA ASP A 12 0.56 -9.49 -5.75
C ASP A 12 1.49 -10.22 -6.75
N ALA A 13 0.94 -10.62 -7.90
CA ALA A 13 1.69 -11.31 -8.94
C ALA A 13 2.79 -10.44 -9.58
N ASN A 14 2.71 -9.12 -9.45
CA ASN A 14 3.72 -8.17 -9.95
C ASN A 14 4.82 -7.90 -8.89
N GLY A 15 4.70 -8.47 -7.70
CA GLY A 15 5.64 -8.27 -6.58
C GLY A 15 5.36 -7.03 -5.74
N ASN A 16 4.20 -6.38 -5.91
CA ASN A 16 3.82 -5.26 -5.06
C ASN A 16 3.30 -5.76 -3.70
N LEU A 17 3.69 -5.08 -2.61
CA LEU A 17 3.32 -5.47 -1.25
C LEU A 17 1.83 -5.22 -0.99
N LEU A 18 1.02 -6.24 -0.77
CA LEU A 18 -0.42 -6.10 -0.49
C LEU A 18 -0.72 -5.89 0.99
N THR A 19 -0.05 -6.62 1.88
CA THR A 19 -0.28 -6.52 3.33
C THR A 19 1.01 -6.54 4.12
N ASN A 20 1.04 -5.74 5.18
CA ASN A 20 2.05 -5.76 6.24
C ASN A 20 1.32 -5.57 7.58
N GLY A 21 0.76 -6.66 8.09
CA GLY A 21 0.07 -6.71 9.37
C GLY A 21 -1.27 -5.99 9.23
N ASP A 22 -1.48 -4.96 10.04
CA ASP A 22 -2.69 -4.13 9.96
C ASP A 22 -2.68 -3.16 8.77
N LYS A 23 -1.56 -3.09 8.04
CA LYS A 23 -1.43 -2.25 6.85
C LYS A 23 -1.84 -3.01 5.60
N ARG A 24 -2.64 -2.36 4.76
CA ARG A 24 -2.98 -2.84 3.42
C ARG A 24 -2.67 -1.76 2.39
N TYR A 25 -2.12 -2.17 1.26
CA TYR A 25 -1.74 -1.29 0.18
C TYR A 25 -2.54 -1.64 -1.08
N VAL A 26 -3.02 -0.62 -1.77
CA VAL A 26 -3.77 -0.76 -3.03
C VAL A 26 -3.00 -0.05 -4.12
N TYR A 27 -2.82 -0.72 -5.24
CA TYR A 27 -2.11 -0.19 -6.41
C TYR A 27 -3.09 0.09 -7.54
N ASP A 28 -2.79 1.09 -8.36
CA ASP A 28 -3.52 1.34 -9.59
C ASP A 28 -3.11 0.38 -10.71
N GLY A 29 -3.77 0.48 -11.87
CA GLY A 29 -3.49 -0.36 -13.04
C GLY A 29 -2.08 -0.18 -13.64
N PHE A 30 -1.31 0.79 -13.17
CA PHE A 30 0.08 1.05 -13.57
C PHE A 30 1.08 0.61 -12.50
N ASN A 31 0.67 -0.20 -11.51
CA ASN A 31 1.49 -0.66 -10.38
C ASN A 31 2.01 0.48 -9.49
N ARG A 32 1.26 1.60 -9.37
CA ARG A 32 1.61 2.71 -8.48
C ARG A 32 0.73 2.68 -7.24
N LEU A 33 1.30 2.98 -6.07
CA LEU A 33 0.59 2.92 -4.78
C LEU A 33 -0.52 3.99 -4.72
N ALA A 34 -1.79 3.58 -4.77
CA ALA A 34 -2.94 4.48 -4.75
C ALA A 34 -3.51 4.70 -3.35
N GLU A 35 -3.56 3.69 -2.49
CA GLU A 35 -4.15 3.82 -1.14
C GLU A 35 -3.39 3.01 -0.10
N VAL A 36 -3.32 3.53 1.12
CA VAL A 36 -2.80 2.85 2.31
C VAL A 36 -3.88 2.82 3.38
N PHE A 37 -4.23 1.62 3.82
CA PHE A 37 -5.13 1.39 4.93
C PHE A 37 -4.34 0.98 6.17
N ILE A 38 -4.76 1.44 7.34
CA ILE A 38 -4.31 0.94 8.64
C ILE A 38 -5.56 0.68 9.48
N ASN A 39 -5.68 -0.52 10.05
CA ASN A 39 -6.88 -0.92 10.81
C ASN A 39 -8.18 -0.68 10.02
N ASN A 40 -8.17 -1.09 8.75
CA ASN A 40 -9.29 -0.92 7.81
C ASN A 40 -9.71 0.53 7.49
N SER A 41 -8.95 1.54 7.92
CA SER A 41 -9.21 2.94 7.63
C SER A 41 -8.18 3.49 6.65
N ILE A 42 -8.62 4.25 5.63
CA ILE A 42 -7.71 4.95 4.72
C ILE A 42 -6.89 5.94 5.53
N LYS A 43 -5.56 5.80 5.49
CA LYS A 43 -4.61 6.73 6.10
C LYS A 43 -3.95 7.63 5.08
N GLU A 44 -3.72 7.10 3.89
CA GLU A 44 -3.12 7.85 2.79
C GLU A 44 -3.81 7.45 1.48
N LYS A 45 -4.03 8.45 0.63
CA LYS A 45 -4.53 8.25 -0.72
C LYS A 45 -3.68 9.07 -1.66
N TYR A 46 -3.23 8.47 -2.74
CA TYR A 46 -2.37 9.09 -3.72
C TYR A 46 -3.07 9.10 -5.05
N TRP A 47 -2.97 10.24 -5.73
CA TRP A 47 -3.44 10.40 -7.10
C TRP A 47 -2.24 10.71 -7.97
N TYR A 48 -2.25 10.12 -9.15
CA TYR A 48 -1.20 10.28 -10.14
C TYR A 48 -1.82 10.81 -11.42
N ASP A 49 -1.09 11.65 -12.12
CA ASP A 49 -1.44 12.02 -13.49
C ASP A 49 -1.10 10.85 -14.45
N PRO A 50 -1.50 10.98 -15.73
CA PRO A 50 -1.12 10.01 -16.76
C PRO A 50 0.40 9.87 -16.94
N ASP A 51 1.17 10.92 -16.63
CA ASP A 51 2.63 10.95 -16.77
C ASP A 51 3.37 10.28 -15.58
N GLY A 52 2.65 9.87 -14.53
CA GLY A 52 3.24 9.23 -13.35
C GLY A 52 3.60 10.16 -12.20
N GLN A 53 3.35 11.46 -12.32
CA GLN A 53 3.62 12.40 -11.25
C GLN A 53 2.51 12.35 -10.19
N ARG A 54 2.93 12.36 -8.93
CA ARG A 54 2.01 12.37 -7.80
C ARG A 54 1.36 13.75 -7.68
N LEU A 55 0.07 13.81 -7.97
CA LEU A 55 -0.73 15.04 -7.96
C LEU A 55 -1.11 15.48 -6.54
N LYS A 56 -1.40 14.54 -5.64
CA LYS A 56 -1.88 14.85 -4.28
C LYS A 56 -1.74 13.69 -3.29
N LYS A 57 -1.76 13.99 -1.99
CA LYS A 57 -1.93 13.07 -0.86
C LYS A 57 -3.17 13.47 -0.05
#